data_AF-A0A0L8V6R8-F1
#
_entry.id   AF-A0A0L8V6R8-F1
#
_cell.length_a   1.000
_cell.length_b   1.000
_cell.length_c   1.000
_cell.angle_alpha   90.00
_cell.angle_beta   90.00
_cell.angle_gamma   90.00
#
_symmetry.space_group_name_H-M   'P 1'
#
loop_
_entity.id
_entity.type
_entity.pdbx_description
1 polymer ?
#
loop_
_entity_poly.entity_id
_entity_poly.type
_entity_poly.pdbx_seq_one_letter_code
_entity_poly.pdbx_strand_id
1 'polypeptide(L)'
;MTRKLIPILVLLSGMLFLAEQSQAIPAFARKYQLSCTTCHAPSAPMLKPYGDEFAGNGFRLADEKSPRYYAQTGDPKLSLLRELPIAVRLEGFVSYNLDGNEKTDFASPYLMKLLSGGELSDRLSYYFYFYFSERGEVAGVEDAFLMYNDLFGVDFDIYLGQFQVSDPLFKRELRLSLEDYMLYTSQIGTSRIDLKYDKGVLLTYGLPSGTSFAVEVTTVSLKETE
;
A
#
# COMPACT_ATOMS: atom_id res chain seq x y z
N MET A 1 39.70 -17.25 -3.34
CA MET A 1 38.69 -16.17 -3.52
C MET A 1 37.85 -16.34 -4.79
N THR A 2 38.43 -16.65 -5.95
CA THR A 2 37.72 -16.74 -7.25
C THR A 2 36.61 -17.80 -7.34
N ARG A 3 36.72 -18.94 -6.65
CA ARG A 3 35.69 -20.01 -6.68
C ARG A 3 34.37 -19.66 -6.01
N LYS A 4 34.34 -18.71 -5.06
CA LYS A 4 33.10 -18.25 -4.38
C LYS A 4 32.38 -17.13 -5.15
N LEU A 5 33.06 -16.47 -6.08
CA LEU A 5 32.49 -15.37 -6.89
C LEU A 5 31.60 -15.88 -8.02
N ILE A 6 31.92 -17.04 -8.59
CA ILE A 6 31.15 -17.65 -9.68
C ILE A 6 29.68 -17.92 -9.29
N PRO A 7 29.36 -18.59 -8.17
CA PRO A 7 27.96 -18.82 -7.79
C PRO A 7 27.21 -17.51 -7.47
N ILE A 8 27.88 -16.51 -6.89
CA ILE A 8 27.30 -15.18 -6.62
C ILE A 8 26.95 -14.48 -7.94
N LEU A 9 27.86 -14.51 -8.92
CA LEU A 9 27.65 -13.89 -10.23
C LEU A 9 26.54 -14.59 -11.02
N VAL A 10 26.45 -15.92 -10.92
CA VAL A 10 25.37 -16.72 -11.51
C VAL A 10 24.02 -16.42 -10.85
N LEU A 11 23.99 -16.28 -9.52
CA LEU A 11 22.77 -15.90 -8.78
C LEU A 11 22.31 -14.49 -9.16
N LEU A 12 23.23 -13.51 -9.19
CA LEU A 12 22.95 -12.13 -9.62
C LEU A 12 22.47 -12.08 -11.07
N SER A 13 23.12 -12.82 -11.97
CA SER A 13 22.69 -12.91 -13.36
C SER A 13 21.32 -13.57 -13.50
N GLY A 14 21.02 -14.61 -12.73
CA GLY A 14 19.72 -15.26 -12.70
C GLY A 14 18.61 -14.34 -12.20
N MET A 15 18.87 -13.53 -11.17
CA MET A 15 17.93 -12.53 -10.66
C MET A 15 17.63 -11.43 -11.70
N LEU A 16 18.63 -11.01 -12.48
CA LEU A 16 18.45 -10.04 -13.56
C LEU A 16 17.56 -10.58 -14.69
N PHE A 17 17.68 -11.86 -15.03
CA PHE A 17 16.82 -12.50 -16.05
C PHE A 17 15.38 -12.74 -15.58
N LEU A 18 15.15 -12.94 -14.27
CA LEU A 18 13.81 -13.09 -13.70
C LEU A 18 13.07 -11.74 -13.55
N ALA A 19 13.80 -10.63 -13.48
CA ALA A 19 13.22 -9.30 -13.35
C ALA A 19 12.39 -8.88 -14.59
N GLU A 20 12.78 -9.30 -15.80
CA GLU A 20 12.06 -8.95 -17.03
C GLU A 20 10.73 -9.73 -17.21
N GLN A 21 10.58 -10.89 -16.56
CA GLN A 21 9.37 -11.74 -16.69
C GLN A 21 8.39 -11.63 -15.52
N SER A 22 8.64 -10.75 -14.56
CA SER A 22 7.64 -10.39 -13.57
C SER A 22 6.57 -9.51 -14.23
N GLN A 23 5.60 -10.16 -14.90
CA GLN A 23 4.25 -9.64 -15.04
C GLN A 23 3.70 -9.50 -13.62
N ALA A 24 4.09 -8.43 -12.93
CA ALA A 24 3.53 -8.05 -11.65
C ALA A 24 2.01 -8.06 -11.81
N ILE A 25 1.25 -8.44 -10.78
CA ILE A 25 -0.21 -8.46 -10.81
C ILE A 25 -0.69 -7.09 -10.30
N PRO A 26 -0.91 -6.07 -11.16
CA PRO A 26 -1.14 -4.71 -10.69
C PRO A 26 -2.58 -4.37 -11.07
N ALA A 27 -3.51 -4.59 -10.13
CA ALA A 27 -4.95 -4.49 -10.42
C ALA A 27 -5.33 -3.17 -11.12
N PHE A 28 -4.71 -2.07 -10.71
CA PHE A 28 -4.88 -0.74 -11.32
C PHE A 28 -4.26 -0.63 -12.73
N ALA A 29 -3.06 -1.15 -12.94
CA ALA A 29 -2.42 -1.14 -14.24
C ALA A 29 -3.22 -1.96 -15.28
N ARG A 30 -3.85 -3.06 -14.86
CA ARG A 30 -4.77 -3.84 -15.73
C ARG A 30 -6.02 -3.06 -16.11
N LYS A 31 -6.59 -2.30 -15.17
CA LYS A 31 -7.76 -1.44 -15.42
C LYS A 31 -7.48 -0.41 -16.50
N TYR A 32 -6.29 0.20 -16.50
CA TYR A 32 -5.93 1.30 -17.41
C TYR A 32 -4.96 0.93 -18.54
N GLN A 33 -4.55 -0.34 -18.63
CA GLN A 33 -3.54 -0.80 -19.59
C GLN A 33 -2.23 0.00 -19.53
N LEU A 34 -1.79 0.35 -18.33
CA LEU A 34 -0.56 1.12 -18.08
C LEU A 34 0.58 0.21 -17.63
N SER A 35 1.82 0.67 -17.84
CA SER A 35 2.98 0.02 -17.23
C SER A 35 3.02 0.29 -15.72
N CYS A 36 3.54 -0.65 -14.92
CA CYS A 36 3.81 -0.39 -13.50
C CYS A 36 4.76 0.80 -13.30
N THR A 37 5.70 0.99 -14.23
CA THR A 37 6.65 2.11 -14.24
C THR A 37 5.99 3.46 -14.54
N THR A 38 4.71 3.49 -14.91
CA THR A 38 3.93 4.73 -15.02
C THR A 38 3.65 5.31 -13.64
N CYS A 39 3.33 4.47 -12.64
CA CYS A 39 3.04 4.91 -11.28
C CYS A 39 4.24 4.79 -10.33
N HIS A 40 5.06 3.75 -10.50
CA HIS A 40 6.17 3.44 -9.60
C HIS A 40 7.53 3.85 -10.17
N ALA A 41 8.44 4.25 -9.28
CA ALA A 41 9.84 4.45 -9.61
C ALA A 41 10.56 3.09 -9.78
N PRO A 42 11.61 3.00 -10.63
CA PRO A 42 12.38 1.77 -10.80
C PRO A 42 13.20 1.37 -9.56
N SER A 43 13.62 2.36 -8.78
CA SER A 43 14.40 2.18 -7.55
C SER A 43 13.45 2.08 -6.37
N ALA A 44 13.23 0.86 -5.86
CA ALA A 44 12.38 0.55 -4.71
C ALA A 44 10.86 0.85 -4.93
N PRO A 45 9.93 0.26 -4.15
CA PRO A 45 8.49 0.43 -4.32
C PRO A 45 7.99 1.82 -3.88
N MET A 46 8.59 2.87 -4.43
CA MET A 46 8.23 4.26 -4.25
C MET A 46 7.28 4.69 -5.37
N LEU A 47 6.28 5.49 -5.03
CA LEU A 47 5.43 6.13 -6.02
C LEU A 47 6.17 7.33 -6.65
N LYS A 48 5.90 7.57 -7.92
CA LYS A 48 6.17 8.86 -8.57
C LYS A 48 5.02 9.82 -8.24
N PRO A 49 5.18 11.14 -8.48
CA PRO A 49 4.09 12.09 -8.30
C PRO A 49 2.78 11.67 -9.00
N TYR A 50 2.88 11.07 -10.19
CA TYR A 50 1.72 10.52 -10.90
C TYR A 50 1.02 9.37 -10.15
N GLY A 51 1.78 8.50 -9.49
CA GLY A 51 1.23 7.42 -8.68
C GLY A 51 0.59 7.92 -7.37
N ASP A 52 1.18 8.96 -6.77
CA ASP A 52 0.60 9.64 -5.60
C ASP A 52 -0.72 10.33 -5.97
N GLU A 53 -0.77 11.03 -7.10
CA GLU A 53 -1.98 11.64 -7.64
C GLU A 53 -3.06 10.58 -7.93
N PHE A 54 -2.69 9.46 -8.56
CA PHE A 54 -3.62 8.36 -8.80
C PHE A 54 -4.23 7.79 -7.50
N ALA A 55 -3.40 7.60 -6.47
CA ALA A 55 -3.86 7.12 -5.16
C ALA A 55 -4.73 8.17 -4.45
N GLY A 56 -4.32 9.44 -4.48
CA GLY A 56 -5.07 10.58 -3.90
C GLY A 56 -6.44 10.77 -4.53
N ASN A 57 -6.53 10.61 -5.85
CA ASN A 57 -7.79 10.67 -6.60
C ASN A 57 -8.68 9.42 -6.38
N GLY A 58 -8.37 8.54 -5.44
CA GLY A 58 -9.19 7.36 -5.15
C GLY A 58 -9.04 6.25 -6.17
N PHE A 59 -7.81 6.04 -6.65
CA PHE A 59 -7.44 4.98 -7.60
C PHE A 59 -8.16 5.10 -8.95
N ARG A 60 -8.30 6.34 -9.41
CA ARG A 60 -8.91 6.70 -10.69
C ARG A 60 -8.04 7.66 -11.49
N LEU A 61 -8.14 7.58 -12.80
CA LEU A 61 -7.62 8.60 -13.72
C LEU A 61 -8.77 9.52 -14.11
N ALA A 62 -8.56 10.84 -14.02
CA ALA A 62 -9.58 11.83 -14.34
C ALA A 62 -10.02 11.76 -15.81
N ASP A 63 -9.07 11.58 -16.72
CA ASP A 63 -9.30 11.70 -18.16
C ASP A 63 -9.55 10.37 -18.88
N GLU A 64 -9.39 9.24 -18.18
CA GLU A 64 -9.49 7.90 -18.78
C GLU A 64 -10.56 7.09 -18.05
N LYS A 65 -11.65 6.75 -18.75
CA LYS A 65 -12.65 5.81 -18.23
C LYS A 65 -12.29 4.39 -18.68
N SER A 66 -12.43 3.42 -17.77
CA SER A 66 -12.30 2.00 -18.10
C SER A 66 -13.66 1.29 -18.10
N PRO A 67 -14.52 1.52 -19.13
CA PRO A 67 -15.90 1.01 -19.13
C PRO A 67 -15.99 -0.52 -19.16
N ARG A 68 -14.94 -1.21 -19.62
CA ARG A 68 -14.89 -2.69 -19.57
C ARG A 68 -14.71 -3.23 -18.14
N TYR A 69 -14.23 -2.38 -17.24
CA TYR A 69 -14.03 -2.70 -15.83
C TYR A 69 -15.33 -2.70 -15.03
N TYR A 70 -16.36 -2.00 -15.53
CA TYR A 70 -17.64 -1.81 -14.86
C TYR A 70 -18.81 -2.48 -15.57
N ALA A 71 -19.74 -3.02 -14.80
CA ALA A 71 -21.01 -3.49 -15.29
C ALA A 71 -21.91 -2.28 -15.57
N GLN A 72 -22.60 -2.28 -16.72
CA GLN A 72 -23.59 -1.24 -17.01
C GLN A 72 -24.87 -1.56 -16.24
N THR A 73 -25.24 -0.70 -15.31
CA THR A 73 -26.43 -0.85 -14.45
C THR A 73 -27.58 0.07 -14.84
N GLY A 74 -27.31 1.08 -15.67
CA GLY A 74 -28.27 2.15 -15.97
C GLY A 74 -28.32 3.27 -14.90
N ASP A 75 -27.57 3.13 -13.81
CA ASP A 75 -27.39 4.19 -12.81
C ASP A 75 -26.10 4.97 -13.10
N PRO A 76 -26.17 6.25 -13.50
CA PRO A 76 -24.99 7.05 -13.80
C PRO A 76 -24.12 7.37 -12.58
N LYS A 77 -24.62 7.15 -11.35
CA LYS A 77 -23.87 7.42 -10.11
C LYS A 77 -23.12 6.20 -9.57
N LEU A 78 -23.29 5.02 -10.17
CA LEU A 78 -22.73 3.77 -9.67
C LEU A 78 -21.68 3.22 -10.63
N SER A 79 -20.44 3.15 -10.16
CA SER A 79 -19.35 2.43 -10.82
C SER A 79 -19.34 0.98 -10.33
N LEU A 80 -20.28 0.16 -10.80
CA LEU A 80 -20.39 -1.24 -10.37
C LEU A 80 -19.24 -2.07 -10.95
N LEU A 81 -18.30 -2.49 -10.11
CA LEU A 81 -17.21 -3.37 -10.50
C LEU A 81 -17.73 -4.71 -11.05
N ARG A 82 -17.25 -5.13 -12.22
CA ARG A 82 -17.54 -6.49 -12.72
C ARG A 82 -16.87 -7.56 -11.89
N GLU A 83 -15.63 -7.27 -11.50
CA GLU A 83 -14.76 -8.13 -10.73
C GLU A 83 -14.07 -7.27 -9.67
N LEU A 84 -13.92 -7.82 -8.46
CA LEU A 84 -13.21 -7.12 -7.39
C LEU A 84 -11.70 -7.10 -7.71
N PRO A 85 -11.04 -5.93 -7.83
CA PRO A 85 -9.59 -5.86 -7.97
C PRO A 85 -8.92 -6.48 -6.76
N ILE A 86 -8.23 -7.59 -6.96
CA ILE A 86 -7.40 -8.18 -5.91
C ILE A 86 -5.95 -8.23 -6.39
N ALA A 87 -5.03 -7.86 -5.50
CA ALA A 87 -3.59 -7.99 -5.68
C ALA A 87 -2.96 -8.64 -4.45
N VAL A 88 -1.87 -9.39 -4.66
CA VAL A 88 -1.06 -9.98 -3.60
C VAL A 88 0.32 -9.33 -3.63
N ARG A 89 0.79 -8.86 -2.47
CA ARG A 89 2.16 -8.37 -2.28
C ARG A 89 2.90 -9.30 -1.33
N LEU A 90 4.06 -9.79 -1.76
CA LEU A 90 4.97 -10.62 -0.98
C LEU A 90 6.23 -9.82 -0.69
N GLU A 91 6.66 -9.85 0.56
CA GLU A 91 7.94 -9.26 0.99
C GLU A 91 8.80 -10.35 1.60
N GLY A 92 10.09 -10.29 1.35
CA GLY A 92 11.09 -11.19 1.91
C GLY A 92 12.40 -10.47 2.09
N PHE A 93 13.21 -10.93 3.04
CA PHE A 93 14.51 -10.35 3.34
C PHE A 93 15.59 -11.41 3.41
N VAL A 94 16.81 -10.96 3.15
CA VAL A 94 18.03 -11.76 3.30
C VAL A 94 18.86 -11.08 4.37
N SER A 95 19.22 -11.83 5.40
CA SER A 95 20.10 -11.32 6.45
C SER A 95 21.42 -12.09 6.45
N TYR A 96 22.50 -11.41 6.79
CA TYR A 96 23.82 -12.00 6.95
C TYR A 96 24.40 -11.58 8.29
N ASN A 97 24.60 -12.56 9.17
CA ASN A 97 25.12 -12.32 10.51
C ASN A 97 26.66 -12.26 10.48
N LEU A 98 27.21 -11.11 10.90
CA LEU A 98 28.65 -10.83 10.93
C LEU A 98 29.32 -11.20 12.27
N ASP A 99 28.53 -11.59 13.28
CA ASP A 99 28.99 -11.77 14.66
C ASP A 99 29.48 -13.21 14.91
N GLY A 100 30.60 -13.54 14.24
CA GLY A 100 31.42 -14.73 14.51
C GLY A 100 30.89 -16.08 14.01
N ASN A 101 29.65 -16.14 13.51
CA ASN A 101 29.04 -17.37 13.00
C ASN A 101 28.70 -17.37 11.49
N GLU A 102 29.01 -16.30 10.74
CA GLU A 102 28.86 -16.20 9.26
C GLU A 102 27.63 -16.95 8.69
N LYS A 103 26.45 -16.74 9.31
CA LYS A 103 25.20 -17.39 8.89
C LYS A 103 24.41 -16.46 8.00
N THR A 104 24.03 -16.97 6.84
CA THR A 104 22.99 -16.37 5.97
C THR A 104 21.64 -16.95 6.38
N ASP A 105 20.65 -16.08 6.56
CA ASP A 105 19.26 -16.46 6.75
C ASP A 105 18.40 -15.89 5.63
N PHE A 106 17.50 -16.71 5.09
CA PHE A 106 16.58 -16.37 4.03
C PHE A 106 15.16 -16.44 4.57
N ALA A 107 14.61 -15.29 4.93
CA ALA A 107 13.28 -15.16 5.51
C ALA A 107 12.34 -14.56 4.47
N SER A 108 11.85 -15.43 3.58
CA SER A 108 10.87 -15.09 2.56
C SER A 108 9.85 -16.22 2.39
N PRO A 109 8.53 -15.91 2.34
CA PRO A 109 7.94 -14.59 2.53
C PRO A 109 7.89 -14.23 4.02
N TYR A 110 8.40 -13.06 4.38
CA TYR A 110 8.23 -12.49 5.72
C TYR A 110 6.82 -11.94 5.94
N LEU A 111 6.24 -11.41 4.87
CA LEU A 111 4.97 -10.73 4.88
C LEU A 111 4.23 -11.01 3.59
N MET A 112 2.95 -11.32 3.73
CA MET A 112 2.00 -11.38 2.62
C MET A 112 0.87 -10.40 2.87
N LYS A 113 0.48 -9.64 1.84
CA LYS A 113 -0.65 -8.73 1.85
C LYS A 113 -1.63 -9.08 0.74
N LEU A 114 -2.92 -9.06 1.08
CA LEU A 114 -4.02 -9.11 0.11
C LEU A 114 -4.63 -7.72 0.03
N LEU A 115 -4.53 -7.09 -1.13
CA LEU A 115 -4.85 -5.68 -1.36
C LEU A 115 -6.04 -5.57 -2.33
N SER A 116 -6.90 -4.58 -2.10
CA SER A 116 -7.97 -4.22 -3.03
C SER A 116 -8.28 -2.73 -2.92
N GLY A 117 -8.65 -2.13 -4.04
CA GLY A 117 -9.08 -0.74 -4.07
C GLY A 117 -9.66 -0.36 -5.42
N GLY A 118 -10.46 0.69 -5.44
CA GLY A 118 -11.09 1.18 -6.67
C GLY A 118 -12.22 2.16 -6.40
N GLU A 119 -12.78 2.70 -7.48
CA GLU A 119 -13.92 3.63 -7.43
C GLU A 119 -15.26 2.88 -7.42
N LEU A 120 -16.20 3.42 -6.64
CA LEU A 120 -17.58 2.98 -6.50
C LEU A 120 -18.58 3.98 -7.13
N SER A 121 -18.16 5.22 -7.31
CA SER A 121 -18.85 6.29 -8.06
C SER A 121 -17.83 7.29 -8.59
N ASP A 122 -18.28 8.36 -9.25
CA ASP A 122 -17.41 9.45 -9.72
C ASP A 122 -16.61 10.16 -8.59
N ARG A 123 -17.02 9.99 -7.32
CA ARG A 123 -16.35 10.62 -6.16
C ARG A 123 -16.09 9.70 -4.98
N LEU A 124 -16.70 8.52 -4.95
CA LEU A 124 -16.53 7.57 -3.85
C LEU A 124 -15.60 6.43 -4.30
N SER A 125 -14.60 6.13 -3.47
CA SER A 125 -13.67 5.01 -3.67
C SER A 125 -13.47 4.24 -2.37
N TYR A 126 -12.86 3.06 -2.47
CA TYR A 126 -12.47 2.25 -1.33
C TYR A 126 -11.03 1.76 -1.47
N TYR A 127 -10.44 1.42 -0.34
CA TYR A 127 -9.18 0.69 -0.25
C TYR A 127 -9.20 -0.19 0.99
N PHE A 128 -8.66 -1.40 0.88
CA PHE A 128 -8.35 -2.22 2.03
C PHE A 128 -7.17 -3.15 1.78
N TYR A 129 -6.55 -3.60 2.86
CA TYR A 129 -5.73 -4.79 2.81
C TYR A 129 -5.71 -5.61 4.10
N PHE A 130 -5.46 -6.89 3.89
CA PHE A 130 -5.20 -7.86 4.94
C PHE A 130 -3.71 -8.14 5.03
N TYR A 131 -3.20 -8.23 6.25
CA TYR A 131 -1.84 -8.63 6.55
C TYR A 131 -1.80 -10.06 7.09
N PHE A 132 -0.88 -10.85 6.55
CA PHE A 132 -0.59 -12.22 6.95
C PHE A 132 0.87 -12.29 7.41
N SER A 133 1.08 -12.77 8.64
CA SER A 133 2.43 -12.92 9.21
C SER A 133 3.11 -14.18 8.67
N GLU A 134 4.46 -14.20 8.74
CA GLU A 134 5.29 -15.36 8.34
C GLU A 134 4.89 -16.68 9.01
N ARG A 135 4.30 -16.61 10.21
CA ARG A 135 3.85 -17.80 10.96
C ARG A 135 2.46 -18.30 10.56
N GLY A 136 1.84 -17.70 9.54
CA GLY A 136 0.52 -18.06 9.04
C GLY A 136 -0.64 -17.49 9.89
N GLU A 137 -0.34 -16.59 10.83
CA GLU A 137 -1.37 -15.87 11.59
C GLU A 137 -1.91 -14.72 10.75
N VAL A 138 -3.24 -14.61 10.69
CA VAL A 138 -3.91 -13.46 10.07
C VAL A 138 -3.93 -12.35 11.11
N ALA A 139 -2.97 -11.41 11.03
CA ALA A 139 -2.97 -10.29 11.98
C ALA A 139 -4.16 -9.32 11.75
N GLY A 140 -4.83 -9.43 10.60
CA GLY A 140 -6.14 -8.84 10.36
C GLY A 140 -6.17 -7.81 9.22
N VAL A 141 -7.21 -6.97 9.27
CA VAL A 141 -7.37 -5.79 8.40
C VAL A 141 -6.52 -4.67 8.99
N GLU A 142 -5.56 -4.19 8.21
CA GLU A 142 -4.67 -3.09 8.62
C GLU A 142 -5.23 -1.75 8.13
N ASP A 143 -5.31 -1.51 6.81
CA ASP A 143 -6.13 -0.43 6.26
C ASP A 143 -7.47 -0.96 5.74
N ALA A 144 -8.53 -0.22 6.01
CA ALA A 144 -9.83 -0.36 5.34
C ALA A 144 -10.61 0.94 5.46
N PHE A 145 -10.70 1.69 4.36
CA PHE A 145 -11.36 2.98 4.34
C PHE A 145 -12.08 3.26 3.03
N LEU A 146 -13.03 4.20 3.13
CA LEU A 146 -13.69 4.84 2.01
C LEU A 146 -13.10 6.23 1.82
N MET A 147 -13.01 6.66 0.57
CA MET A 147 -12.55 7.98 0.16
C MET A 147 -13.67 8.69 -0.58
N TYR A 148 -14.07 9.87 -0.13
CA TYR A 148 -14.92 10.78 -0.89
C TYR A 148 -14.07 11.94 -1.39
N ASN A 149 -13.83 11.97 -2.69
CA ASN A 149 -13.01 12.98 -3.33
C ASN A 149 -13.82 14.19 -3.81
N ASP A 150 -13.14 15.32 -3.93
CA ASP A 150 -13.64 16.55 -4.54
C ASP A 150 -14.94 17.09 -3.89
N LEU A 151 -14.99 17.13 -2.56
CA LEU A 151 -16.14 17.66 -1.85
C LEU A 151 -16.34 19.14 -2.21
N PHE A 152 -17.57 19.50 -2.57
CA PHE A 152 -17.92 20.81 -3.15
C PHE A 152 -17.23 21.16 -4.48
N GLY A 153 -16.58 20.20 -5.14
CA GLY A 153 -15.88 20.41 -6.41
C GLY A 153 -14.54 21.14 -6.27
N VAL A 154 -13.95 21.11 -5.07
CA VAL A 154 -12.58 21.56 -4.78
C VAL A 154 -11.78 20.37 -4.26
N ASP A 155 -10.45 20.46 -4.25
CA ASP A 155 -9.51 19.46 -3.72
C ASP A 155 -9.64 19.30 -2.20
N PHE A 156 -10.82 18.87 -1.74
CA PHE A 156 -11.20 18.58 -0.37
C PHE A 156 -11.72 17.16 -0.29
N ASP A 157 -10.94 16.26 0.29
CA ASP A 157 -11.30 14.86 0.42
C ASP A 157 -11.61 14.47 1.87
N ILE A 158 -12.44 13.44 2.00
CA ILE A 158 -12.79 12.82 3.28
C ILE A 158 -12.50 11.33 3.20
N TYR A 159 -11.69 10.85 4.12
CA TYR A 159 -11.38 9.45 4.34
C TYR A 159 -12.09 8.98 5.61
N LEU A 160 -12.79 7.86 5.53
CA LEU A 160 -13.52 7.26 6.66
C LEU A 160 -13.18 5.78 6.75
N GLY A 161 -12.60 5.36 7.87
CA GLY A 161 -12.28 3.95 8.07
C GLY A 161 -11.13 3.74 9.04
N GLN A 162 -10.35 2.69 8.81
CA GLN A 162 -9.14 2.38 9.54
C GLN A 162 -7.92 2.65 8.66
N PHE A 163 -6.96 3.39 9.20
CA PHE A 163 -5.72 3.76 8.53
C PHE A 163 -4.62 4.01 9.57
N GLN A 164 -3.41 4.30 9.11
CA GLN A 164 -2.29 4.58 9.99
C GLN A 164 -2.29 6.02 10.49
N VAL A 165 -1.90 6.21 11.75
CA VAL A 165 -1.69 7.55 12.32
C VAL A 165 -0.56 8.32 11.61
N SER A 166 0.33 7.63 10.91
CA SER A 166 1.39 8.27 10.13
C SER A 166 0.96 8.73 8.74
N ASP A 167 -0.21 8.30 8.25
CA ASP A 167 -0.62 8.43 6.86
C ASP A 167 -0.62 9.85 6.28
N PRO A 168 -0.93 10.91 7.04
CA PRO A 168 -0.83 12.29 6.57
C PRO A 168 0.61 12.75 6.27
N LEU A 169 1.60 12.08 6.87
CA LEU A 169 3.02 12.42 6.73
C LEU A 169 3.74 11.48 5.76
N PHE A 170 3.52 10.17 5.91
CA PHE A 170 4.10 9.13 5.06
C PHE A 170 3.39 7.79 5.27
N LYS A 171 3.44 6.93 4.25
CA LYS A 171 2.94 5.55 4.33
C LYS A 171 4.01 4.62 4.89
N ARG A 172 3.76 4.00 6.04
CA ARG A 172 4.72 3.11 6.73
C ARG A 172 4.98 1.82 5.95
N GLU A 173 4.04 1.39 5.10
CA GLU A 173 4.12 0.18 4.25
C GLU A 173 5.13 0.32 3.11
N LEU A 174 5.57 1.55 2.84
CA LEU A 174 6.56 1.84 1.81
C LEU A 174 7.99 1.88 2.36
N ARG A 175 8.18 1.56 3.64
CA ARG A 175 9.52 1.49 4.25
C ARG A 175 10.37 0.37 3.64
N LEU A 176 11.68 0.57 3.70
CA LEU A 176 12.69 -0.42 3.27
C LEU A 176 13.37 -1.12 4.46
N SER A 177 13.21 -0.58 5.66
CA SER A 177 13.74 -1.18 6.87
C SER A 177 12.92 -2.42 7.26
N LEU A 178 13.63 -3.45 7.72
CA LEU A 178 12.99 -4.59 8.38
C LEU A 178 12.26 -4.14 9.65
N GLU A 179 12.94 -3.30 10.44
CA GLU A 179 12.38 -2.69 11.64
C GLU A 179 11.32 -1.66 11.28
N ASP A 180 10.28 -1.64 12.12
CA ASP A 180 9.19 -0.68 12.03
C ASP A 180 9.58 0.65 12.67
N TYR A 181 8.78 1.70 12.41
CA TYR A 181 8.93 2.94 13.17
C TYR A 181 8.42 2.73 14.60
N MET A 182 9.35 2.46 15.52
CA MET A 182 9.04 2.12 16.91
C MET A 182 8.10 3.12 17.59
N LEU A 183 8.13 4.40 17.21
CA LEU A 183 7.22 5.41 17.74
C LEU A 183 5.73 5.04 17.58
N TYR A 184 5.37 4.37 16.49
CA TYR A 184 3.98 4.00 16.19
C TYR A 184 3.59 2.61 16.70
N THR A 185 4.57 1.73 16.95
CA THR A 185 4.31 0.34 17.37
C THR A 185 4.59 0.09 18.85
N SER A 186 5.32 0.98 19.52
CA SER A 186 5.67 0.78 20.93
C SER A 186 4.48 1.04 21.85
N GLN A 187 4.29 0.15 22.80
CA GLN A 187 3.39 0.35 23.92
C GLN A 187 4.09 1.17 25.02
N ILE A 188 3.41 2.18 25.56
CA ILE A 188 3.95 3.00 26.65
C ILE A 188 3.57 2.39 28.00
N GLY A 189 4.55 1.83 28.70
CA GLY A 189 4.38 1.25 30.03
C GLY A 189 3.42 0.05 30.01
N THR A 190 2.32 0.13 30.76
CA THR A 190 1.26 -0.88 30.79
C THR A 190 0.09 -0.54 29.86
N SER A 191 0.22 0.50 29.03
CA SER A 191 -0.81 0.89 28.09
C SER A 191 -0.95 -0.16 26.98
N ARG A 192 -2.19 -0.55 26.67
CA ARG A 192 -2.51 -1.42 25.52
C ARG A 192 -2.75 -0.65 24.24
N ILE A 193 -2.25 0.59 24.18
CA ILE A 193 -2.38 1.49 23.05
C ILE A 193 -1.08 1.43 22.25
N ASP A 194 -1.21 1.26 20.94
CA ASP A 194 -0.20 1.67 19.97
C ASP A 194 -0.83 2.70 19.00
N LEU A 195 -0.04 3.24 18.08
CA LEU A 195 -0.49 4.22 17.08
C LEU A 195 -0.34 3.64 15.67
N LYS A 196 -0.41 2.31 15.54
CA LYS A 196 -0.10 1.62 14.29
C LYS A 196 -1.24 1.77 13.29
N TYR A 197 -2.46 1.44 13.73
CA TYR A 197 -3.70 1.57 12.96
C TYR A 197 -4.85 1.89 13.89
N ASP A 198 -5.62 2.91 13.55
CA ASP A 198 -6.80 3.29 14.29
C ASP A 198 -7.93 3.68 13.34
N LYS A 199 -9.16 3.62 13.86
CA LYS A 199 -10.35 4.03 13.11
C LYS A 199 -10.57 5.52 13.26
N GLY A 200 -10.88 6.22 12.18
CA GLY A 200 -11.02 7.65 12.24
C GLY A 200 -11.58 8.31 10.99
N VAL A 201 -11.42 9.63 10.97
CA VAL A 201 -11.68 10.51 9.85
C VAL A 201 -10.38 11.22 9.49
N LEU A 202 -10.01 11.20 8.21
CA LEU A 202 -8.92 12.01 7.67
C LEU A 202 -9.50 12.98 6.65
N LEU A 203 -9.19 14.26 6.82
CA LEU A 203 -9.58 15.36 5.96
C LEU A 203 -8.34 15.89 5.26
N THR A 204 -8.34 15.98 3.94
CA THR A 204 -7.24 16.57 3.15
C THR A 204 -7.77 17.72 2.33
N TYR A 205 -7.08 18.85 2.34
CA TYR A 205 -7.46 20.02 1.55
C TYR A 205 -6.25 20.62 0.83
N GLY A 206 -6.25 20.58 -0.49
CA GLY A 206 -5.22 21.17 -1.34
C GLY A 206 -5.59 22.58 -1.81
N LEU A 207 -4.64 23.50 -1.70
CA LEU A 207 -4.74 24.84 -2.27
C LEU A 207 -4.10 24.91 -3.65
N PRO A 208 -4.60 25.79 -4.55
CA PRO A 208 -3.94 26.06 -5.84
C PRO A 208 -2.49 26.55 -5.74
N SER A 209 -2.05 27.02 -4.56
CA SER A 209 -0.65 27.38 -4.30
C SER A 209 0.29 26.17 -4.20
N GLY A 210 -0.24 24.94 -4.21
CA GLY A 210 0.50 23.69 -3.96
C GLY A 210 0.66 23.36 -2.47
N THR A 211 0.03 24.14 -1.57
CA THR A 211 0.02 23.84 -0.14
C THR A 211 -1.17 22.95 0.18
N SER A 212 -0.93 21.84 0.90
CA SER A 212 -1.99 20.95 1.35
C SER A 212 -2.07 20.92 2.87
N PHE A 213 -3.29 20.83 3.39
CA PHE A 213 -3.59 20.63 4.80
C PHE A 213 -4.15 19.23 4.99
N ALA A 214 -3.73 18.56 6.07
CA ALA A 214 -4.30 17.29 6.48
C ALA A 214 -4.68 17.36 7.96
N VAL A 215 -5.88 16.89 8.28
CA VAL A 215 -6.37 16.77 9.66
C VAL A 215 -6.88 15.35 9.85
N GLU A 216 -6.22 14.62 10.75
CA GLU A 216 -6.58 13.26 11.10
C GLU A 216 -7.14 13.22 12.52
N VAL A 217 -8.31 12.61 12.69
CA VAL A 217 -8.93 12.37 13.99
C VAL A 217 -9.21 10.88 14.13
N THR A 218 -8.47 10.23 15.01
CA THR A 218 -8.59 8.79 15.26
C THR A 218 -9.20 8.49 16.62
N THR A 219 -9.88 7.36 16.68
CA THR A 219 -10.32 6.72 17.92
C THR A 219 -9.24 5.75 18.34
N VAL A 220 -8.55 6.09 19.42
CA VAL A 220 -7.47 5.27 19.96
C VAL A 220 -8.05 3.98 20.52
N SER A 221 -7.73 2.85 19.90
CA SER A 221 -8.25 1.53 20.27
C SER A 221 -7.32 0.81 21.24
N LEU A 222 -7.88 0.21 22.30
CA LEU A 222 -7.13 -0.71 23.16
C LEU A 222 -6.95 -2.03 22.43
N LYS A 223 -5.72 -2.51 22.29
CA LYS A 223 -5.48 -3.85 21.75
C LYS A 223 -5.75 -4.92 22.79
N GLU A 224 -6.44 -5.98 22.35
CA GLU A 224 -6.59 -7.19 23.15
C GLU A 224 -5.23 -7.89 23.22
N THR A 225 -4.95 -8.50 24.38
CA THR A 225 -3.78 -9.36 24.54
C THR A 225 -4.10 -10.69 23.88
N GLU A 226 -3.38 -11.04 22.81
CA GLU A 226 -3.27 -12.43 22.35
C GLU A 226 -2.52 -13.30 23.39
#